data_AF-A0A927A8Y8-F1
#
_entry.id   AF-A0A927A8Y8-F1
#
_cell.length_a   1.000
_cell.length_b   1.000
_cell.length_c   1.000
_cell.angle_alpha   90.00
_cell.angle_beta   90.00
_cell.angle_gamma   90.00
#
_symmetry.space_group_name_H-M   'P 1'
#
loop_
_entity.id
_entity.type
_entity.pdbx_description
1 polymer ?
#
loop_
_entity_poly.entity_id
_entity_poly.type
_entity_poly.pdbx_seq_one_letter_code
_entity_poly.pdbx_strand_id
1 'polypeptide(L)' 'MTKLLTCSSEPHVWQERDRHGNLTWRIYEPSTNRSATFASEEEVRIWLEKRYYRDSSVG' A
#
# COMPACT_ATOMS: atom_id res chain seq x y z
N MET A 1 21.53 -23.40 -0.19
CA MET A 1 21.43 -21.98 0.19
C MET A 1 20.04 -21.50 -0.18
N THR A 2 19.11 -21.55 0.76
CA THR A 2 17.71 -21.19 0.57
C THR A 2 17.60 -19.70 0.31
N LYS A 3 17.39 -19.34 -0.95
CA LYS A 3 16.97 -17.99 -1.33
C LYS A 3 15.55 -17.82 -0.82
N LEU A 4 15.41 -17.26 0.38
CA LEU A 4 14.13 -16.72 0.84
C LEU A 4 13.82 -15.59 -0.15
N LEU A 5 13.00 -15.90 -1.15
CA LEU A 5 12.35 -14.92 -1.99
C LEU A 5 11.30 -14.23 -1.09
N THR A 6 11.76 -13.42 -0.13
CA THR A 6 10.98 -12.27 0.29
C THR A 6 10.96 -11.35 -0.93
N CYS A 7 10.07 -11.69 -1.86
CA CYS A 7 9.59 -10.80 -2.87
C CYS A 7 8.95 -9.67 -2.07
N SER A 8 9.72 -8.65 -1.69
CA SER A 8 9.22 -7.48 -0.97
C SER A 8 8.29 -6.76 -1.94
N SER A 9 7.07 -7.28 -2.02
CA SER A 9 5.94 -6.72 -2.73
C SER A 9 5.23 -5.71 -1.83
N GLU A 10 5.98 -5.11 -0.91
CA GLU A 10 5.46 -4.17 0.06
C GLU A 10 4.90 -2.95 -0.69
N PRO A 11 3.70 -2.51 -0.32
CA PRO A 11 3.10 -1.35 -0.93
C PRO A 11 3.92 -0.11 -0.56
N HIS A 12 4.28 0.69 -1.56
CA HIS A 12 5.00 1.93 -1.37
C HIS A 12 3.98 3.01 -1.01
N VAL A 13 4.17 3.68 0.13
CA VAL A 13 3.29 4.75 0.61
C VAL A 13 4.08 6.05 0.70
N TRP A 14 3.58 7.12 0.11
CA TRP A 14 4.16 8.46 0.22
C TRP A 14 3.08 9.53 0.26
N GLN A 15 3.45 10.72 0.73
CA GLN A 15 2.59 11.89 0.69
C GLN A 15 2.94 12.75 -0.53
N GLU A 16 1.92 13.30 -1.19
CA GLU A 16 2.09 14.34 -2.20
C GLU A 16 1.09 15.47 -1.98
N ARG A 17 1.45 16.68 -2.40
CA ARG A 17 0.49 17.79 -2.46
C ARG A 17 -0.24 17.73 -3.79
N ASP A 18 -1.56 17.77 -3.75
CA ASP A 18 -2.38 17.89 -4.94
C ASP A 18 -2.22 19.27 -5.59
N ARG A 19 -2.85 19.45 -6.76
CA ARG A 19 -2.85 20.73 -7.50
C ARG A 19 -3.51 21.90 -6.75
N HIS A 20 -4.27 21.63 -5.70
CA HIS A 20 -4.91 22.63 -4.84
C HIS A 20 -4.11 22.90 -3.56
N GLY A 21 -2.98 22.23 -3.36
CA GLY A 21 -2.13 22.35 -2.18
C GLY A 21 -2.53 21.45 -1.00
N ASN A 22 -3.52 20.57 -1.17
CA ASN A 22 -3.93 19.62 -0.14
C ASN A 22 -2.94 18.47 -0.03
N LEU A 23 -2.65 18.04 1.20
CA LEU A 23 -1.84 16.85 1.44
C LEU A 23 -2.68 15.61 1.13
N THR A 24 -2.18 14.76 0.25
CA THR A 24 -2.80 13.48 -0.12
C THR A 24 -1.79 12.36 0.05
N TRP A 25 -2.29 11.16 0.26
CA TRP A 25 -1.48 9.96 0.40
C TRP A 25 -1.62 9.10 -0.84
N ARG A 26 -0.51 8.65 -1.39
CA ARG A 26 -0.45 7.73 -2.52
C ARG A 26 0.11 6.40 -2.07
N ILE A 27 -0.55 5.32 -2.51
CA ILE A 27 -0.10 3.95 -2.30
C ILE A 27 0.11 3.30 -3.65
N TYR A 28 1.21 2.58 -3.82
CA TYR A 28 1.50 1.77 -4.98
C TYR A 28 1.84 0.33 -4.57
N GLU A 29 1.06 -0.62 -5.08
CA GLU A 29 1.21 -2.05 -4.84
C GLU A 29 1.83 -2.73 -6.06
N PRO A 30 3.13 -3.07 -6.03
CA PRO A 30 3.79 -3.70 -7.17
C PRO A 30 3.32 -5.13 -7.44
N SER A 31 2.83 -5.86 -6.43
CA SER A 31 2.35 -7.25 -6.59
C SER A 31 1.13 -7.37 -7.49
N THR A 32 0.25 -6.37 -7.49
CA THR A 32 -1.01 -6.38 -8.25
C THR A 32 -1.08 -5.26 -9.28
N ASN A 33 -0.02 -4.45 -9.37
CA ASN A 33 0.06 -3.23 -10.17
C ASN A 33 -1.10 -2.26 -9.90
N ARG A 34 -1.51 -2.17 -8.63
CA ARG A 34 -2.59 -1.29 -8.17
C ARG A 34 -2.02 -0.04 -7.53
N SER A 35 -2.71 1.06 -7.71
CA SER A 35 -2.43 2.31 -6.99
C SER A 35 -3.69 2.85 -6.37
N ALA A 36 -3.56 3.49 -5.21
CA ALA A 36 -4.65 4.16 -4.53
C ALA A 36 -4.21 5.56 -4.07
N THR A 37 -5.17 6.48 -3.97
CA THR A 37 -4.96 7.82 -3.43
C THR A 37 -5.98 8.06 -2.34
N PHE A 38 -5.53 8.62 -1.22
CA PHE A 38 -6.35 8.86 -0.04
C PHE A 38 -6.15 10.28 0.46
N ALA A 39 -7.18 10.83 1.09
CA ALA A 39 -7.12 12.16 1.69
C ALA A 39 -6.63 12.10 3.14
N SER A 40 -6.62 10.92 3.75
CA SER A 40 -6.28 10.72 5.16
C SER A 40 -5.42 9.48 5.41
N GLU A 41 -4.67 9.51 6.51
CA GLU A 41 -3.90 8.35 6.98
C GLU A 41 -4.81 7.18 7.41
N GLU A 42 -6.00 7.47 7.93
CA GLU A 42 -6.95 6.44 8.37
C GLU A 42 -7.38 5.54 7.20
N GLU A 43 -7.64 6.13 6.03
CA GLU A 43 -7.95 5.38 4.82
C GLU A 43 -6.76 4.53 4.33
N VAL A 44 -5.54 5.05 4.46
CA VAL A 44 -4.30 4.32 4.17
C VAL A 44 -4.19 3.09 5.08
N ARG A 45 -4.44 3.25 6.39
CA ARG A 45 -4.42 2.17 7.38
C ARG A 45 -5.45 1.09 7.02
N ILE A 46 -6.70 1.48 6.75
CA ILE A 46 -7.76 0.53 6.36
C ILE A 46 -7.38 -0.25 5.09
N TRP A 47 -6.75 0.42 4.12
CA TRP A 47 -6.31 -0.24 2.89
C TRP A 47 -5.20 -1.28 3.17
N LEU A 48 -4.22 -0.94 4.01
CA LEU A 48 -3.15 -1.85 4.42
C LEU A 48 -3.71 -3.03 5.23
N GLU A 49 -4.60 -2.79 6.17
CA GLU A 49 -5.25 -3.84 6.96
C GLU A 49 -6.02 -4.82 6.07
N LYS A 50 -6.84 -4.32 5.13
CA LYS A 50 -7.54 -5.17 4.16
C LYS A 50 -6.59 -6.04 3.35
N ARG A 51 -5.42 -5.51 2.99
CA ARG A 51 -4.37 -6.28 2.32
C ARG A 51 -3.86 -7.41 3.22
N TYR A 52 -3.48 -7.11 4.47
CA TYR A 52 -3.00 -8.12 5.42
C TYR A 52 -4.04 -9.21 5.69
N TYR A 53 -5.32 -8.83 5.85
CA TYR A 53 -6.40 -9.81 6.01
C TYR A 53 -6.57 -10.71 4.78
N ARG A 54 -6.43 -10.16 3.57
CA ARG A 54 -6.51 -10.94 2.34
C ARG A 54 -5.33 -11.90 2.16
N ASP A 55 -4.15 -11.52 2.63
CA ASP A 55 -2.93 -12.34 2.60
C ASP A 55 -2.96 -13.46 3.66
N SER A 56 -3.61 -13.23 4.80
CA SER A 56 -3.75 -14.22 5.89
C SER A 56 -4.65 -15.44 5.58
N SER A 57 -5.15 -15.59 4.34
CA SER A 57 -5.93 -16.76 3.91
C SER A 57 -5.10 -17.91 3.32
N VAL A 58 -3.78 -17.93 3.57
CA VAL A 58 -2.92 -19.07 3.23
C VAL A 58 -2.11 -19.47 4.45
N GLY A 59 -2.48 -20.59 5.08
CA GLY A 59 -1.79 -21.21 6.21
C GLY A 59 -2.72 -21.98 7.11
#